data_AF-A0A7Y3GXU8-F1
#
_entry.id   AF-A0A7Y3GXU8-F1
#
_cell.length_a   1.000
_cell.length_b   1.000
_cell.length_c   1.000
_cell.angle_alpha   90.00
_cell.angle_beta   90.00
_cell.angle_gamma   90.00
#
_symmetry.space_group_name_H-M   'P 1'
#
loop_
_entity.id
_entity.type
_entity.pdbx_description
1 polymer ?
#
loop_
_entity_poly.entity_id
_entity_poly.type
_entity_poly.pdbx_seq_one_letter_code
_entity_poly.pdbx_strand_id
1 'polypeptide(L)'
;MSRNGRTDDAPAKRRRHPPRWAPARERPTLRPTRARLLALRVLERVTRGGAYADLALSSALARSGLAPEDRALATELLYGTLRWR
;
A
#
# COMPACT_ATOMS: atom_id res chain seq x y z
N MET A 1 74.42 -12.39 -7.98
CA MET A 1 73.08 -13.00 -7.76
C MET A 1 72.02 -11.97 -8.11
N SER A 2 71.66 -11.81 -9.40
CA SER A 2 70.42 -12.33 -10.04
C SER A 2 69.16 -12.09 -9.19
N ARG A 3 68.33 -11.10 -9.54
CA ARG A 3 67.28 -11.05 -10.61
C ARG A 3 65.90 -11.54 -10.10
N ASN A 4 65.04 -10.54 -9.92
CA ASN A 4 63.71 -10.39 -10.54
C ASN A 4 62.45 -11.01 -9.90
N GLY A 5 61.35 -10.26 -10.10
CA GLY A 5 59.94 -10.66 -9.95
C GLY A 5 59.28 -9.83 -8.84
N ARG A 6 58.72 -8.63 -9.05
CA ARG A 6 57.77 -8.18 -10.08
C ARG A 6 56.64 -9.19 -10.33
N THR A 7 55.69 -9.18 -9.40
CA THR A 7 54.27 -9.52 -9.56
C THR A 7 53.56 -8.78 -8.42
N ASP A 8 52.46 -8.09 -8.53
CA ASP A 8 51.65 -7.63 -9.65
C ASP A 8 50.82 -6.49 -9.07
N ASP A 9 50.56 -5.50 -9.90
CA ASP A 9 49.56 -4.47 -9.65
C ASP A 9 48.25 -5.11 -9.18
N ALA A 10 47.89 -4.95 -7.91
CA ALA A 10 46.55 -5.27 -7.44
C ALA A 10 45.65 -4.07 -7.76
N PRO A 11 44.74 -4.15 -8.75
CA PRO A 11 43.94 -3.01 -9.11
C PRO A 11 42.89 -2.76 -8.04
N ALA A 12 42.84 -1.50 -7.62
CA ALA A 12 41.67 -0.75 -7.18
C ALA A 12 40.53 -1.56 -6.57
N LYS A 13 40.34 -1.38 -5.26
CA LYS A 13 39.11 -1.66 -4.53
C LYS A 13 37.98 -0.84 -5.18
N ARG A 14 37.44 -1.33 -6.29
CA ARG A 14 36.31 -0.76 -7.01
C ARG A 14 35.17 -0.74 -6.03
N ARG A 15 34.91 0.44 -5.46
CA ARG A 15 33.66 0.78 -4.78
C ARG A 15 32.56 0.33 -5.73
N ARG A 16 31.95 -0.82 -5.42
CA ARG A 16 30.83 -1.35 -6.19
C ARG A 16 29.70 -0.36 -5.99
N HIS A 17 29.56 0.57 -6.91
CA HIS A 17 28.41 1.44 -7.01
C HIS A 17 27.20 0.49 -7.07
N PRO A 18 26.23 0.58 -6.14
CA PRO A 18 25.07 -0.28 -6.21
C PRO A 18 24.44 -0.09 -7.59
N PRO A 19 24.00 -1.18 -8.26
CA PRO A 19 23.40 -1.06 -9.57
C PRO A 19 22.23 -0.08 -9.51
N ARG A 20 22.03 0.72 -10.59
CA ARG A 20 20.88 1.64 -10.74
C ARG A 20 19.51 0.93 -10.67
N TRP A 21 19.51 -0.40 -10.59
CA TRP A 21 18.37 -1.25 -10.31
C TRP A 21 18.66 -2.11 -9.07
N ALA A 22 18.85 -1.50 -7.89
CA ALA A 22 18.70 -2.30 -6.68
C ALA A 22 17.28 -2.94 -6.74
N PRO A 23 17.13 -4.25 -6.51
CA PRO A 23 15.81 -4.89 -6.59
C PRO A 23 14.90 -4.10 -5.65
N ALA A 24 13.77 -3.66 -6.19
CA ALA A 24 12.77 -2.92 -5.44
C ALA A 24 12.58 -3.66 -4.12
N ARG A 25 12.94 -3.05 -2.98
CA ARG A 25 12.63 -3.57 -1.64
C ARG A 25 11.23 -4.13 -1.74
N GLU A 26 11.07 -5.44 -1.54
CA GLU A 26 9.80 -6.14 -1.72
C GLU A 26 8.74 -5.29 -1.07
N ARG A 27 7.94 -4.59 -1.89
CA ARG A 27 6.89 -3.74 -1.38
C ARG A 27 5.95 -4.71 -0.71
N PRO A 28 5.75 -4.62 0.62
CA PRO A 28 4.80 -5.51 1.28
C PRO A 28 3.51 -5.41 0.49
N THR A 29 2.94 -6.55 0.09
CA THR A 29 1.63 -6.57 -0.55
C THR A 29 0.62 -6.16 0.51
N LEU A 30 0.43 -4.86 0.68
CA LEU A 30 -0.44 -4.28 1.69
C LEU A 30 -1.87 -4.67 1.33
N ARG A 31 -2.39 -5.69 2.02
CA ARG A 31 -3.80 -6.05 1.91
C ARG A 31 -4.63 -4.88 2.45
N PRO A 32 -5.71 -4.48 1.75
CA PRO A 32 -6.59 -3.44 2.25
C PRO A 32 -7.16 -3.81 3.62
N THR A 33 -7.27 -2.82 4.52
CA THR A 33 -7.90 -3.02 5.83
C THR A 33 -9.39 -3.32 5.67
N ARG A 34 -10.00 -3.96 6.68
CA ARG A 34 -11.44 -4.25 6.67
C ARG A 34 -12.29 -2.98 6.55
N ALA A 35 -11.87 -1.87 7.18
CA ALA A 35 -12.51 -0.55 7.01
C ALA A 35 -12.51 -0.08 5.54
N ARG A 36 -11.37 -0.16 4.85
CA ARG A 36 -11.25 0.22 3.43
C ARG A 36 -12.12 -0.66 2.53
N LEU A 37 -12.15 -1.98 2.79
CA LEU A 37 -12.99 -2.91 2.05
C LEU A 37 -14.49 -2.65 2.28
N LEU A 38 -14.89 -2.29 3.51
CA LEU A 38 -16.27 -1.93 3.80
C LEU A 38 -16.68 -0.66 3.05
N ALA A 39 -15.86 0.40 3.11
CA ALA A 39 -16.13 1.65 2.39
C ALA A 39 -16.26 1.40 0.88
N LEU A 40 -15.38 0.60 0.29
CA LEU A 40 -15.44 0.24 -1.13
C LEU A 40 -16.77 -0.46 -1.49
N ARG A 41 -17.19 -1.46 -0.71
CA ARG A 41 -18.45 -2.19 -0.96
C ARG A 41 -19.68 -1.28 -0.83
N VAL A 42 -19.65 -0.33 0.11
CA VAL A 42 -20.74 0.65 0.24
C VAL A 42 -20.74 1.61 -0.94
N LEU A 43 -19.56 2.12 -1.34
CA LEU A 43 -19.42 2.93 -2.56
C LEU A 43 -19.99 2.20 -3.78
N GLU A 44 -19.68 0.92 -3.99
CA GLU A 44 -20.23 0.15 -5.11
C GLU A 44 -21.76 0.09 -5.08
N ARG A 45 -22.38 -0.15 -3.91
CA ARG A 45 -23.85 -0.16 -3.78
C ARG A 45 -24.48 1.20 -4.07
N VAL A 46 -23.86 2.28 -3.61
CA VAL A 46 -24.37 3.65 -3.83
C VAL A 46 -24.20 4.03 -5.30
N THR A 47 -23.01 3.83 -5.85
CA THR A 47 -22.62 4.34 -7.16
C THR A 47 -23.18 3.51 -8.32
N ARG A 48 -23.37 2.20 -8.14
CA ARG A 48 -23.87 1.28 -9.18
C ARG A 48 -25.30 0.81 -8.91
N GLY A 49 -25.70 0.72 -7.65
CA GLY A 49 -27.00 0.22 -7.23
C GLY A 49 -28.02 1.30 -6.85
N GLY A 50 -27.63 2.58 -6.85
CA GLY A 50 -28.52 3.69 -6.48
C GLY A 50 -28.94 3.70 -5.00
N ALA A 51 -28.26 2.94 -4.14
CA ALA A 51 -28.58 2.91 -2.72
C ALA A 51 -28.25 4.25 -2.05
N TYR A 52 -29.09 4.67 -1.09
CA TYR A 52 -28.77 5.84 -0.26
C TYR A 52 -27.55 5.56 0.63
N ALA A 53 -26.59 6.50 0.61
CA ALA A 53 -25.30 6.34 1.28
C ALA A 53 -25.44 6.04 2.77
N ASP A 54 -26.27 6.81 3.49
CA ASP A 54 -26.41 6.68 4.94
C ASP A 54 -27.06 5.34 5.34
N LEU A 55 -28.10 4.90 4.62
CA LEU A 55 -28.74 3.60 4.82
C LEU A 55 -27.81 2.44 4.47
N ALA A 56 -27.05 2.55 3.38
CA ALA A 56 -26.12 1.51 2.96
C ALA A 56 -24.93 1.39 3.94
N LEU A 57 -24.43 2.51 4.46
CA LEU A 57 -23.35 2.57 5.43
C LEU A 57 -23.79 2.04 6.80
N SER A 58 -24.87 2.56 7.37
CA SER A 58 -25.39 2.14 8.67
C SER A 58 -25.65 0.63 8.70
N SER A 59 -26.31 0.10 7.67
CA SER A 59 -26.53 -1.33 7.45
C SER A 59 -25.22 -2.13 7.39
N ALA A 60 -24.20 -1.64 6.67
CA ALA A 60 -22.92 -2.31 6.57
C ALA A 60 -22.14 -2.29 7.90
N LEU A 61 -22.10 -1.15 8.60
CA LEU A 61 -21.40 -0.98 9.87
C LEU A 61 -22.00 -1.87 10.96
N ALA A 62 -23.32 -1.96 11.03
CA ALA A 62 -24.04 -2.82 11.98
C ALA A 62 -23.61 -4.31 11.88
N ARG A 63 -23.30 -4.80 10.67
CA ARG A 63 -22.89 -6.19 10.42
C ARG A 63 -21.37 -6.41 10.42
N SER A 64 -20.58 -5.35 10.58
CA SER A 64 -19.14 -5.41 10.28
C SER A 64 -18.25 -5.90 11.42
N GLY A 65 -18.70 -5.79 12.67
CA GLY A 65 -17.88 -6.08 13.84
C GLY A 65 -16.64 -5.18 13.98
N LEU A 66 -16.56 -4.06 13.24
CA LEU A 66 -15.41 -3.16 13.28
C LEU A 66 -15.34 -2.38 14.60
N ALA A 67 -14.12 -2.11 15.06
CA ALA A 67 -13.83 -1.20 16.15
C ALA A 67 -14.24 0.24 15.79
N PRO A 68 -14.54 1.11 16.77
CA PRO A 68 -15.01 2.48 16.53
C PRO A 68 -14.13 3.29 15.56
N GLU A 69 -12.80 3.14 15.65
CA GLU A 69 -11.82 3.86 14.82
C GLU A 69 -11.90 3.41 13.35
N ASP A 70 -12.06 2.10 13.13
CA ASP A 70 -12.24 1.52 11.79
C ASP A 70 -13.59 1.93 11.18
N ARG A 71 -14.63 2.07 12.02
CA ARG A 71 -15.94 2.58 11.57
C ARG A 71 -15.82 4.04 11.14
N ALA A 72 -15.17 4.87 11.95
CA ALA A 72 -14.92 6.28 11.61
C ALA A 72 -14.12 6.40 10.30
N LEU A 73 -13.06 5.60 10.15
CA LEU A 73 -12.27 5.57 8.92
C LEU A 73 -13.13 5.18 7.70
N ALA A 74 -13.98 4.15 7.81
CA ALA A 74 -14.86 3.74 6.72
C ALA A 74 -15.85 4.84 6.33
N THR A 75 -16.42 5.55 7.32
CA THR A 75 -17.32 6.70 7.14
C THR A 75 -16.62 7.83 6.39
N GLU A 76 -15.43 8.25 6.84
CA GLU A 76 -14.66 9.32 6.18
C GLU A 76 -14.26 8.97 4.76
N LEU A 77 -13.86 7.72 4.51
CA LEU A 77 -13.53 7.28 3.15
C LEU A 77 -14.75 7.30 2.23
N LEU A 78 -15.92 6.84 2.70
CA LEU A 78 -17.16 6.87 1.93
C LEU A 78 -17.56 8.31 1.61
N TYR A 79 -17.79 9.12 2.64
CA TYR A 79 -18.32 10.47 2.46
C TYR A 79 -17.30 11.40 1.80
N GLY A 80 -16.01 11.24 2.14
CA GLY A 80 -14.91 11.92 1.47
C GLY A 80 -14.94 11.64 -0.03
N THR A 81 -15.05 10.37 -0.45
CA THR A 81 -15.09 10.02 -1.88
C THR A 81 -16.35 10.52 -2.57
N LEU A 82 -17.52 10.39 -1.94
CA LEU A 82 -18.78 10.86 -2.52
C LEU A 82 -18.81 12.39 -2.70
N ARG A 83 -18.13 13.14 -1.83
CA ARG A 83 -18.04 14.61 -1.91
C ARG A 83 -17.27 15.10 -3.14
N TRP A 84 -16.31 14.33 -3.65
CA TRP A 84 -15.52 14.71 -4.83
C TRP A 84 -16.17 14.33 -6.16
N ARG A 85 -17.25 13.55 -6.13
CA ARG A 85 -18.04 13.23 -7.32
C ARG A 85 -19.01 14.35 -7.62
#